data_AF-A0AAE4JRG6-F1
#
_entry.id   AF-A0AAE4JRG6-F1
#
_cell.length_a   1.000
_cell.length_b   1.000
_cell.length_c   1.000
_cell.angle_alpha   90.00
_cell.angle_beta   90.00
_cell.angle_gamma   90.00
#
_symmetry.space_group_name_H-M   'P 1'
#
loop_
_entity.id
_entity.type
_entity.pdbx_description
1 polymer ?
#
loop_
_entity_poly.entity_id
_entity_poly.type
_entity_poly.pdbx_seq_one_letter_code
_entity_poly.pdbx_strand_id
1 'polypeptide(L)'
;MEYNEEKLKDILSNITEFNDIKLSDIPDIDLYMDQVTTLFDMKLKSLKRDEDDKIMTKTMVNNYAKTKFFPTVKGKKYNKEQIILLEIIYNLKQSLSLLDIETILTPTMESIHKEEKTFPPMEDLYGTFLDIKEIQLKNFCEDFNKLNNVIKEKSKELQGEDDKLKELILLIFTLISKANMEKRMAEKLIDNFFKDNDKSVK
;
A
#
# COMPACT_ATOMS: atom_id res chain seq x y z
N MET A 1 3.16 -31.65 0.09
CA MET A 1 2.63 -30.49 -0.67
C MET A 1 3.30 -30.48 -2.03
N GLU A 2 2.57 -30.53 -3.12
CA GLU A 2 3.19 -30.39 -4.45
C GLU A 2 3.40 -28.91 -4.77
N TYR A 3 4.58 -28.41 -4.41
CA TYR A 3 5.18 -27.27 -5.09
C TYR A 3 5.40 -27.65 -6.56
N ASN A 4 4.68 -26.97 -7.45
CA ASN A 4 4.89 -27.05 -8.89
C ASN A 4 4.98 -25.62 -9.45
N GLU A 5 5.72 -25.45 -10.54
CA GLU A 5 5.98 -24.14 -11.13
C GLU A 5 4.73 -23.47 -11.71
N GLU A 6 3.72 -24.27 -12.08
CA GLU A 6 2.45 -23.79 -12.63
C GLU A 6 1.64 -23.04 -11.57
N LYS A 7 1.45 -23.62 -10.39
CA LYS A 7 0.83 -22.96 -9.24
C LYS A 7 1.57 -21.69 -8.84
N LEU A 8 2.90 -21.68 -8.94
CA LEU A 8 3.69 -20.48 -8.64
C LEU A 8 3.41 -19.36 -9.67
N LYS A 9 3.28 -19.70 -10.95
CA LYS A 9 2.88 -18.76 -12.00
C LYS A 9 1.47 -18.24 -11.80
N ASP A 10 0.53 -19.11 -11.40
CA ASP A 10 -0.84 -18.71 -11.10
C ASP A 10 -0.89 -17.73 -9.92
N ILE A 11 -0.16 -18.03 -8.83
CA ILE A 11 -0.03 -17.12 -7.67
C ILE A 11 0.57 -15.77 -8.11
N LEU A 12 1.63 -15.80 -8.93
CA LEU A 12 2.26 -14.58 -9.42
C LEU A 12 1.31 -13.76 -10.29
N SER A 13 0.54 -14.41 -11.18
CA SER A 13 -0.46 -13.74 -12.02
C SER A 13 -1.55 -13.10 -11.19
N ASN A 14 -2.04 -13.78 -10.15
CA ASN A 14 -3.09 -13.26 -9.28
C ASN A 14 -2.60 -12.04 -8.46
N ILE A 15 -1.36 -12.06 -7.96
CA ILE A 15 -0.79 -10.95 -7.19
C ILE A 15 -0.45 -9.74 -8.07
N THR A 16 -0.18 -9.95 -9.36
CA THR A 16 0.17 -8.88 -10.30
C THR A 16 -1.03 -8.31 -11.05
N GLU A 17 -2.23 -8.85 -10.81
CA GLU A 17 -3.47 -8.22 -11.26
C GLU A 17 -3.66 -6.87 -10.54
N PHE A 18 -3.90 -5.82 -11.32
CA PHE A 18 -4.07 -4.48 -10.79
C PHE A 18 -5.43 -4.35 -10.09
N ASN A 19 -5.41 -4.49 -8.76
CA ASN A 19 -6.58 -4.44 -7.90
C ASN A 19 -6.45 -3.26 -6.92
N ASP A 20 -6.92 -2.09 -7.35
CA ASP A 20 -6.88 -0.81 -6.60
C ASP A 20 -8.13 0.04 -6.90
N ILE A 21 -8.41 1.04 -6.05
CA ILE A 21 -9.48 2.01 -6.29
C ILE A 21 -8.97 3.09 -7.24
N LYS A 22 -9.37 3.06 -8.52
CA LYS A 22 -8.96 4.09 -9.48
C LYS A 22 -9.66 5.41 -9.20
N LEU A 23 -9.07 6.54 -9.63
CA LEU A 23 -9.73 7.85 -9.56
C LEU A 23 -11.12 7.85 -10.23
N SER A 24 -11.29 7.09 -11.32
CA SER A 24 -12.57 6.92 -12.02
C SER A 24 -13.61 6.10 -11.25
N ASP A 25 -13.18 5.34 -10.24
CA ASP A 25 -14.07 4.55 -9.38
C ASP A 25 -14.67 5.38 -8.25
N ILE A 26 -14.08 6.55 -7.95
CA ILE A 26 -14.55 7.46 -6.91
C ILE A 26 -15.53 8.44 -7.54
N PRO A 27 -16.81 8.43 -7.13
CA PRO A 27 -17.81 9.32 -7.71
C PRO A 27 -17.58 10.77 -7.28
N ASP A 28 -18.04 11.72 -8.11
CA ASP A 28 -17.95 13.16 -7.79
C ASP A 28 -19.01 13.63 -6.78
N ILE A 29 -19.85 12.71 -6.27
CA ILE A 29 -20.80 12.99 -5.18
C ILE A 29 -20.26 12.51 -3.83
N ASP A 30 -20.53 13.26 -2.77
CA ASP A 30 -20.12 12.85 -1.43
C ASP A 30 -20.84 11.57 -0.99
N LEU A 31 -20.07 10.63 -0.43
CA LEU A 31 -20.54 9.31 -0.01
C LEU A 31 -20.77 9.23 1.49
N TYR A 32 -21.84 8.57 1.91
CA TYR A 32 -22.01 8.17 3.30
C TYR A 32 -21.00 7.08 3.67
N MET A 33 -20.66 7.00 4.97
CA MET A 33 -19.75 5.99 5.54
C MET A 33 -19.93 4.58 4.96
N ASP A 34 -21.18 4.10 4.92
CA ASP A 34 -21.47 2.73 4.48
C ASP A 34 -21.13 2.53 3.00
N GLN A 35 -21.36 3.54 2.18
CA GLN A 35 -21.00 3.54 0.76
C GLN A 35 -19.48 3.55 0.56
N VAL A 36 -18.74 4.29 1.40
CA VAL A 36 -17.27 4.25 1.39
C VAL A 36 -16.77 2.84 1.72
N THR A 37 -17.27 2.22 2.79
CA THR A 37 -16.86 0.85 3.15
C THR A 37 -17.23 -0.17 2.07
N THR A 38 -18.40 -0.01 1.42
CA THR A 38 -18.80 -0.88 0.31
C THR A 38 -17.91 -0.70 -0.92
N LEU A 39 -17.53 0.54 -1.26
CA LEU A 39 -16.59 0.81 -2.36
C LEU A 39 -15.26 0.07 -2.14
N PHE A 40 -14.68 0.21 -0.96
CA PHE A 40 -13.42 -0.45 -0.59
C PHE A 40 -13.55 -1.97 -0.61
N ASP A 41 -14.62 -2.52 -0.01
CA ASP A 41 -14.86 -3.96 0.00
C ASP A 41 -15.02 -4.53 -1.42
N MET A 42 -15.70 -3.81 -2.32
CA MET A 42 -15.90 -4.26 -3.70
C MET A 42 -14.61 -4.24 -4.51
N LYS A 43 -13.78 -3.19 -4.34
CA LYS A 43 -12.60 -2.96 -5.18
C LYS A 43 -11.36 -3.70 -4.70
N LEU A 44 -11.24 -3.92 -3.39
CA LEU A 44 -10.03 -4.47 -2.78
C LEU A 44 -10.23 -5.90 -2.26
N LYS A 45 -11.37 -6.54 -2.58
CA LYS A 45 -11.71 -7.91 -2.12
C LYS A 45 -10.61 -8.94 -2.41
N SER A 46 -10.00 -8.85 -3.58
CA SER A 46 -8.95 -9.77 -4.04
C SER A 46 -7.63 -9.61 -3.30
N LEU A 47 -7.44 -8.52 -2.54
CA LEU A 47 -6.23 -8.29 -1.74
C LEU A 47 -6.27 -8.96 -0.36
N LYS A 48 -7.40 -9.55 0.03
CA LYS A 48 -7.52 -10.28 1.29
C LYS A 48 -6.67 -11.54 1.27
N ARG A 49 -6.01 -11.84 2.40
CA ARG A 49 -5.32 -13.12 2.58
C ARG A 49 -6.32 -14.22 2.93
N ASP A 50 -7.23 -13.92 3.85
CA ASP A 50 -8.32 -14.80 4.28
C ASP A 50 -9.68 -14.14 3.98
N GLU A 51 -10.72 -14.91 3.64
CA GLU A 51 -12.03 -14.33 3.26
C GLU A 51 -12.65 -13.44 4.34
N ASP A 52 -12.38 -13.78 5.61
CA ASP A 52 -12.84 -13.08 6.80
C ASP A 52 -12.04 -11.80 7.14
N ASP A 53 -10.91 -11.57 6.46
CA ASP A 53 -10.13 -10.35 6.65
C ASP A 53 -10.97 -9.12 6.29
N LYS A 54 -10.86 -8.07 7.10
CA LYS A 54 -11.60 -6.83 6.87
C LYS A 54 -10.72 -5.85 6.12
N ILE A 55 -11.22 -5.34 4.98
CA ILE A 55 -10.53 -4.30 4.20
C ILE A 55 -10.60 -2.99 4.96
N MET A 56 -11.82 -2.46 5.14
CA MET A 56 -12.00 -1.24 5.90
C MET A 56 -13.32 -1.25 6.66
N THR A 57 -13.25 -1.06 7.97
CA THR A 57 -14.43 -1.03 8.84
C THR A 57 -14.88 0.39 9.11
N LYS A 58 -16.17 0.59 9.43
CA LYS A 58 -16.70 1.89 9.88
C LYS A 58 -15.89 2.46 11.05
N THR A 59 -15.43 1.60 11.97
CA THR A 59 -14.60 2.00 13.10
C THR A 59 -13.23 2.51 12.64
N MET A 60 -12.58 1.83 11.68
CA MET A 60 -11.31 2.29 11.10
C MET A 60 -11.47 3.66 10.44
N VAL A 61 -12.47 3.83 9.57
CA VAL A 61 -12.73 5.12 8.91
C VAL A 61 -12.98 6.22 9.93
N ASN A 62 -13.82 5.97 10.94
CA ASN A 62 -14.06 6.94 12.01
C ASN A 62 -12.80 7.27 12.81
N ASN A 63 -11.87 6.33 12.99
CA ASN A 63 -10.62 6.59 13.69
C ASN A 63 -9.68 7.45 12.85
N TYR A 64 -9.63 7.23 11.52
CA TYR A 64 -8.85 8.07 10.61
C TYR A 64 -9.45 9.47 10.48
N ALA A 65 -10.77 9.59 10.37
CA ALA A 65 -11.46 10.87 10.28
C ALA A 65 -11.35 11.75 11.55
N LYS A 66 -10.84 11.20 12.66
CA LYS A 66 -10.58 11.92 13.92
C LYS A 66 -9.15 12.46 14.03
N THR A 67 -8.24 12.08 13.14
CA THR A 67 -6.87 12.63 13.16
C THR A 67 -6.89 14.11 12.78
N LYS A 68 -5.89 14.87 13.23
CA LYS A 68 -5.84 16.32 12.98
C LYS A 68 -5.60 16.66 11.51
N PHE A 69 -4.91 15.79 10.78
CA PHE A 69 -4.61 16.00 9.36
C PHE A 69 -5.77 15.61 8.43
N PHE A 70 -6.76 14.86 8.90
CA PHE A 70 -7.89 14.46 8.06
C PHE A 70 -8.87 15.63 7.90
N PRO A 71 -9.28 16.00 6.68
CA PRO A 71 -10.22 17.10 6.45
C PRO A 71 -11.55 16.87 7.19
N THR A 72 -12.18 17.92 7.71
CA THR A 72 -13.43 17.79 8.49
C THR A 72 -14.55 17.14 7.67
N VAL A 73 -15.12 16.06 8.18
CA VAL A 73 -16.27 15.37 7.58
C VAL A 73 -17.55 16.19 7.78
N LYS A 74 -18.15 16.68 6.69
CA LYS A 74 -19.39 17.47 6.75
C LYS A 74 -20.60 16.58 6.54
N GLY A 75 -21.62 16.71 7.41
CA GLY A 75 -22.90 15.99 7.24
C GLY A 75 -22.80 14.45 7.23
N LYS A 76 -21.73 13.87 7.82
CA LYS A 76 -21.41 12.42 7.77
C LYS A 76 -21.17 11.88 6.35
N LYS A 77 -20.77 12.76 5.42
CA LYS A 77 -20.40 12.38 4.06
C LYS A 77 -18.93 12.66 3.81
N TYR A 78 -18.34 11.82 2.98
CA TYR A 78 -16.95 11.83 2.56
C TYR A 78 -16.88 12.30 1.11
N ASN A 79 -16.16 13.40 0.88
CA ASN A 79 -15.89 13.87 -0.48
C ASN A 79 -14.80 13.04 -1.17
N LYS A 80 -14.58 13.30 -2.45
CA LYS A 80 -13.59 12.59 -3.28
C LYS A 80 -12.17 12.61 -2.68
N GLU A 81 -11.71 13.76 -2.23
CA GLU A 81 -10.39 13.92 -1.59
C GLU A 81 -10.24 13.08 -0.32
N GLN A 82 -11.28 13.05 0.54
CA GLN A 82 -11.30 12.24 1.75
C GLN A 82 -11.30 10.74 1.44
N ILE A 83 -11.94 10.32 0.35
CA ILE A 83 -11.91 8.93 -0.11
C ILE A 83 -10.50 8.55 -0.60
N ILE A 84 -9.86 9.42 -1.38
CA ILE A 84 -8.45 9.23 -1.80
C ILE A 84 -7.53 9.15 -0.58
N LEU A 85 -7.73 10.00 0.42
CA LEU A 85 -6.94 9.99 1.64
C LEU A 85 -7.09 8.67 2.42
N LEU A 86 -8.32 8.14 2.53
CA LEU A 86 -8.57 6.84 3.14
C LEU A 86 -7.87 5.71 2.37
N GLU A 87 -7.82 5.80 1.05
CA GLU A 87 -7.16 4.81 0.20
C GLU A 87 -5.64 4.84 0.33
N ILE A 88 -5.04 6.04 0.42
CA ILE A 88 -3.62 6.20 0.74
C ILE A 88 -3.32 5.62 2.14
N ILE A 89 -4.16 5.93 3.14
CA ILE A 89 -4.01 5.38 4.49
C ILE A 89 -4.08 3.85 4.44
N TYR A 90 -5.04 3.27 3.70
CA TYR A 90 -5.18 1.82 3.55
C TYR A 90 -3.91 1.17 2.99
N ASN A 91 -3.33 1.74 1.92
CA ASN A 91 -2.09 1.24 1.31
C ASN A 91 -0.88 1.31 2.27
N LEU A 92 -0.80 2.34 3.11
CA LEU A 92 0.39 2.60 3.94
C LEU A 92 0.33 1.99 5.35
N LYS A 93 -0.87 1.84 5.92
CA LYS A 93 -1.06 1.56 7.36
C LYS A 93 -0.57 0.18 7.80
N GLN A 94 -0.43 -0.78 6.89
CA GLN A 94 0.15 -2.09 7.20
C GLN A 94 1.65 -1.99 7.53
N SER A 95 2.35 -1.07 6.88
CA SER A 95 3.80 -0.92 7.01
C SER A 95 4.18 0.23 7.94
N LEU A 96 3.42 1.33 7.92
CA LEU A 96 3.73 2.58 8.62
C LEU A 96 2.78 2.85 9.80
N SER A 97 3.28 3.62 10.77
CA SER A 97 2.46 4.15 11.86
C SER A 97 1.54 5.26 11.35
N LEU A 98 0.44 5.54 12.07
CA LEU A 98 -0.44 6.64 11.68
C LEU A 98 0.23 8.01 11.81
N LEU A 99 1.19 8.15 12.74
CA LEU A 99 2.00 9.36 12.89
C LEU A 99 2.93 9.57 11.69
N ASP A 100 3.55 8.51 11.17
CA ASP A 100 4.38 8.60 9.97
C ASP A 100 3.55 9.01 8.76
N ILE A 101 2.35 8.42 8.61
CA ILE A 101 1.40 8.76 7.53
C ILE A 101 0.95 10.23 7.65
N GLU A 102 0.63 10.69 8.86
CA GLU A 102 0.32 12.11 9.11
C GLU A 102 1.48 13.02 8.69
N THR A 103 2.71 12.65 9.08
CA THR A 103 3.92 13.45 8.80
C THR A 103 4.13 13.62 7.30
N ILE A 104 4.02 12.55 6.50
CA ILE A 104 4.24 12.62 5.04
C ILE A 104 3.09 13.33 4.29
N LEU A 105 1.87 13.32 4.84
CA LEU A 105 0.71 13.93 4.17
C LEU A 105 0.47 15.39 4.59
N THR A 106 1.08 15.85 5.68
CA THR A 106 0.96 17.23 6.18
C THR A 106 1.29 18.29 5.12
N PRO A 107 2.38 18.20 4.33
CA PRO A 107 2.69 19.20 3.31
C PRO A 107 1.59 19.34 2.25
N THR A 108 0.99 18.21 1.85
CA THR A 108 -0.14 18.19 0.91
C THR A 108 -1.36 18.86 1.52
N MET A 109 -1.68 18.55 2.78
CA MET A 109 -2.82 19.14 3.50
C MET A 109 -2.64 20.65 3.73
N GLU A 110 -1.43 21.11 4.05
CA GLU A 110 -1.14 22.53 4.23
C GLU A 110 -1.31 23.33 2.93
N SER A 111 -0.86 22.79 1.80
CA SER A 111 -1.06 23.42 0.50
C SER A 111 -2.55 23.55 0.15
N ILE A 112 -3.35 22.51 0.44
CA ILE A 112 -4.81 22.54 0.27
C ILE A 112 -5.43 23.61 1.18
N HIS A 113 -5.07 23.65 2.47
CA HIS A 113 -5.66 24.59 3.42
C HIS A 113 -5.27 26.04 3.19
N LYS A 114 -4.06 26.32 2.70
CA LYS A 114 -3.56 27.68 2.47
C LYS A 114 -3.95 28.24 1.09
N GLU A 115 -4.60 27.45 0.24
CA GLU A 115 -4.83 27.75 -1.20
C GLU A 115 -3.53 28.12 -1.96
N GLU A 116 -2.39 27.75 -1.38
CA GLU A 116 -1.08 27.95 -1.96
C GLU A 116 -0.82 26.79 -2.92
N LYS A 117 -0.76 27.06 -4.23
CA LYS A 117 -0.42 26.07 -5.28
C LYS A 117 1.05 25.62 -5.25
N THR A 118 1.63 25.54 -4.06
CA THR A 118 3.02 25.14 -3.80
C THR A 118 3.20 23.62 -3.86
N PHE A 119 2.11 22.86 -3.77
CA PHE A 119 2.10 21.41 -3.89
C PHE A 119 0.96 20.95 -4.83
N PRO A 120 1.11 19.82 -5.56
CA PRO A 120 0.04 19.31 -6.42
C PRO A 120 -1.22 18.90 -5.63
N PRO A 121 -2.41 18.95 -6.27
CA PRO A 121 -3.64 18.38 -5.72
C PRO A 121 -3.48 16.90 -5.35
N MET A 122 -4.28 16.45 -4.37
CA MET A 122 -4.26 15.05 -3.92
C MET A 122 -4.62 14.07 -5.05
N GLU A 123 -5.52 14.47 -5.95
CA GLU A 123 -5.92 13.66 -7.10
C GLU A 123 -4.74 13.40 -8.04
N ASP A 124 -3.92 14.42 -8.33
CA ASP A 124 -2.75 14.30 -9.21
C ASP A 124 -1.67 13.42 -8.57
N LEU A 125 -1.42 13.60 -7.27
CA LEU A 125 -0.45 12.78 -6.53
C LEU A 125 -0.87 11.31 -6.52
N TYR A 126 -2.15 11.05 -6.21
CA TYR A 126 -2.66 9.69 -6.15
C TYR A 126 -2.74 9.03 -7.53
N GLY A 127 -3.17 9.76 -8.57
CA GLY A 127 -3.15 9.27 -9.95
C GLY A 127 -1.74 8.87 -10.39
N THR A 128 -0.75 9.73 -10.13
CA THR A 128 0.66 9.43 -10.42
C THR A 128 1.16 8.22 -9.63
N PHE A 129 0.75 8.08 -8.36
CA PHE A 129 1.08 6.91 -7.54
C PHE A 129 0.51 5.62 -8.14
N LEU A 130 -0.73 5.63 -8.64
CA LEU A 130 -1.34 4.47 -9.30
C LEU A 130 -0.60 4.09 -10.59
N ASP A 131 -0.21 5.07 -11.41
CA ASP A 131 0.56 4.83 -12.64
C ASP A 131 1.91 4.15 -12.32
N ILE A 132 2.61 4.66 -11.30
CA ILE A 132 3.87 4.06 -10.83
C ILE A 132 3.64 2.64 -10.29
N LYS A 133 2.56 2.43 -9.52
CA LYS A 133 2.20 1.12 -8.97
C LYS A 133 1.93 0.11 -10.07
N GLU A 134 1.24 0.50 -11.15
CA GLU A 134 0.99 -0.37 -12.30
C GLU A 134 2.30 -0.77 -13.01
N ILE A 135 3.24 0.17 -13.16
CA ILE A 135 4.58 -0.13 -13.71
C ILE A 135 5.33 -1.11 -12.79
N GLN A 136 5.28 -0.90 -11.47
CA GLN A 136 5.93 -1.80 -10.51
C GLN A 136 5.34 -3.21 -10.53
N LEU A 137 4.01 -3.35 -10.64
CA LEU A 137 3.35 -4.65 -10.74
C LEU A 137 3.78 -5.41 -12.01
N LYS A 138 3.89 -4.72 -13.16
CA LYS A 138 4.41 -5.33 -14.40
C LYS A 138 5.85 -5.80 -14.24
N ASN A 139 6.70 -4.99 -13.62
CA ASN A 139 8.11 -5.33 -13.40
C ASN A 139 8.30 -6.45 -12.36
N PHE A 140 7.37 -6.59 -11.41
CA PHE A 140 7.43 -7.61 -10.36
C PHE A 140 7.54 -9.02 -10.93
N CYS A 141 6.83 -9.34 -12.01
CA CYS A 141 6.93 -10.65 -12.68
C CYS A 141 8.36 -10.99 -13.12
N GLU A 142 9.04 -10.05 -13.77
CA GLU A 142 10.40 -10.26 -14.25
C GLU A 142 11.40 -10.41 -13.10
N ASP A 143 11.28 -9.52 -12.10
CA ASP A 143 12.17 -9.53 -10.94
C ASP A 143 11.97 -10.77 -10.07
N PHE A 144 10.72 -11.23 -9.94
CA PHE A 144 10.39 -12.48 -9.27
C PHE A 144 11.03 -13.68 -9.98
N ASN A 145 10.96 -13.76 -11.31
CA ASN A 145 11.58 -14.84 -12.07
C ASN A 145 13.11 -14.84 -11.93
N LYS A 146 13.75 -13.66 -11.97
CA LYS A 146 15.19 -13.53 -11.72
C LYS A 146 15.54 -14.03 -10.31
N LEU A 147 14.79 -13.61 -9.29
CA LEU A 147 14.99 -14.03 -7.91
C LEU A 147 14.82 -15.55 -7.75
N ASN A 148 13.76 -16.12 -8.33
CA ASN A 148 13.47 -17.55 -8.26
C ASN A 148 14.62 -18.38 -8.86
N ASN A 149 15.19 -17.95 -9.99
CA ASN A 149 16.34 -18.61 -10.61
C ASN A 149 17.58 -18.57 -9.71
N VAL A 150 17.88 -17.42 -9.08
CA VAL A 150 18.99 -17.30 -8.13
C VAL A 150 18.81 -18.25 -6.94
N ILE A 151 17.60 -18.35 -6.41
CA ILE A 151 17.28 -19.26 -5.29
C ILE A 151 17.47 -20.71 -5.69
N LYS A 152 17.00 -21.12 -6.88
CA LYS A 152 17.18 -22.49 -7.40
C LYS A 152 18.64 -22.87 -7.58
N GLU A 153 19.48 -21.95 -8.04
CA GLU A 153 20.91 -22.23 -8.16
C GLU A 153 21.57 -22.34 -6.78
N LYS A 154 21.20 -21.47 -5.83
CA LYS A 154 21.77 -21.49 -4.48
C LYS A 154 21.26 -22.65 -3.62
N SER A 155 20.03 -23.11 -3.81
CA SER A 155 19.44 -24.22 -3.04
C SER A 155 20.12 -25.56 -3.34
N LYS A 156 20.64 -25.76 -4.55
CA LYS A 156 21.41 -26.96 -4.95
C LYS A 156 22.69 -27.16 -4.13
N GLU A 157 23.28 -26.08 -3.62
CA GLU A 157 24.48 -26.12 -2.78
C GLU A 157 24.17 -26.58 -1.34
N LEU A 158 22.89 -26.64 -0.94
CA LEU A 158 22.45 -27.00 0.40
C LEU A 158 22.23 -28.50 0.57
N GLN A 159 22.65 -29.03 1.72
CA GLN A 159 22.33 -30.41 2.14
C GLN A 159 20.82 -30.60 2.38
N GLY A 160 20.35 -31.84 2.29
CA GLY A 160 18.95 -32.23 2.51
C GLY A 160 18.24 -32.63 1.22
N GLU A 161 17.31 -33.59 1.33
CA GLU A 161 16.73 -34.31 0.18
C GLU A 161 15.52 -33.60 -0.47
N ASP A 162 14.84 -32.69 0.25
CA ASP A 162 13.66 -31.99 -0.27
C ASP A 162 14.04 -30.63 -0.89
N ASP A 163 14.53 -30.68 -2.13
CA ASP A 163 14.92 -29.47 -2.89
C ASP A 163 13.77 -28.47 -3.05
N LYS A 164 12.55 -28.96 -3.26
CA LYS A 164 11.37 -28.11 -3.45
C LYS A 164 11.02 -27.32 -2.19
N LEU A 165 11.08 -27.98 -1.02
CA LEU A 165 10.82 -27.31 0.25
C LEU A 165 11.91 -26.28 0.57
N LYS A 166 13.19 -26.60 0.30
CA LYS A 166 14.30 -25.65 0.46
C LYS A 166 14.09 -24.40 -0.40
N GLU A 167 13.77 -24.57 -1.68
CA GLU A 167 13.48 -23.47 -2.60
C GLU A 167 12.32 -22.60 -2.09
N LEU A 168 11.20 -23.22 -1.70
CA LEU A 168 10.02 -22.49 -1.23
C LEU A 168 10.30 -21.68 0.05
N ILE A 169 11.00 -22.26 1.02
CA ILE A 169 11.35 -21.57 2.27
C ILE A 169 12.27 -20.39 1.98
N LEU A 170 13.32 -20.59 1.15
CA LEU A 170 14.25 -19.52 0.78
C LEU A 170 13.56 -18.39 0.01
N LEU A 171 12.59 -18.73 -0.84
CA LEU A 171 11.77 -17.75 -1.54
C LEU A 171 10.96 -16.90 -0.57
N ILE A 172 10.25 -17.53 0.37
CA ILE A 172 9.49 -16.81 1.41
C ILE A 172 10.41 -15.91 2.23
N PHE A 173 11.56 -16.41 2.69
CA PHE A 173 12.51 -15.63 3.47
C PHE A 173 13.02 -14.41 2.69
N THR A 174 13.34 -14.58 1.41
CA THR A 174 13.89 -13.51 0.59
C THR A 174 12.84 -12.44 0.25
N LEU A 175 11.60 -12.86 -0.04
CA LEU A 175 10.48 -11.93 -0.26
C LEU A 175 10.21 -11.07 0.98
N ILE A 176 10.14 -11.68 2.16
CA ILE A 176 9.94 -10.96 3.42
C ILE A 176 11.15 -10.07 3.74
N SER A 177 12.37 -10.54 3.46
CA SER A 177 13.57 -9.71 3.63
C SER A 177 13.54 -8.46 2.75
N LYS A 178 13.17 -8.60 1.46
CA LYS A 178 13.02 -7.46 0.53
C LYS A 178 11.96 -6.47 1.02
N ALA A 179 10.78 -6.95 1.41
CA ALA A 179 9.71 -6.10 1.96
C ALA A 179 10.17 -5.33 3.22
N ASN A 180 10.92 -5.99 4.10
CA ASN A 180 11.48 -5.33 5.30
C ASN A 180 12.54 -4.27 4.94
N MET A 181 13.34 -4.48 3.89
CA MET A 181 14.31 -3.49 3.43
C MET A 181 13.61 -2.24 2.88
N GLU A 182 12.59 -2.43 2.05
CA GLU A 182 11.79 -1.33 1.48
C GLU A 182 11.07 -0.56 2.58
N LYS A 183 10.45 -1.26 3.54
CA LYS A 183 9.86 -0.65 4.73
C LYS A 183 10.87 0.19 5.51
N ARG A 184 12.04 -0.37 5.84
CA ARG A 184 13.09 0.34 6.58
C ARG A 184 13.60 1.57 5.81
N MET A 185 13.69 1.47 4.49
CA MET A 185 14.05 2.61 3.65
C MET A 185 12.99 3.72 3.75
N ALA A 186 11.71 3.39 3.64
CA ALA A 186 10.63 4.36 3.81
C ALA A 186 10.67 5.03 5.19
N GLU A 187 10.81 4.25 6.27
CA GLU A 187 10.97 4.79 7.64
C GLU A 187 12.16 5.74 7.74
N LYS A 188 13.31 5.38 7.15
CA LYS A 188 14.50 6.25 7.15
C LYS A 188 14.32 7.52 6.33
N LEU A 189 13.61 7.47 5.21
CA LEU A 189 13.27 8.68 4.44
C LEU A 189 12.42 9.63 5.29
N ILE A 190 11.43 9.10 6.01
CA ILE A 190 10.56 9.91 6.89
C ILE A 190 11.38 10.52 8.03
N ASP A 191 12.18 9.70 8.72
CA ASP A 191 12.97 10.16 9.86
C ASP A 191 13.95 11.28 9.48
N ASN A 192 14.61 11.19 8.31
CA ASN A 192 15.65 12.14 7.92
C ASN A 192 15.13 13.36 7.15
N PHE A 193 14.00 13.26 6.43
CA PHE A 193 13.53 14.33 5.55
C PHE A 193 12.22 14.98 6.00
N PHE A 194 11.49 14.36 6.91
CA PHE A 194 10.19 14.87 7.37
C PHE A 194 10.17 15.18 8.86
N LYS A 195 10.90 14.42 9.71
CA LYS A 195 10.90 14.62 11.17
C LYS A 195 11.99 15.57 11.68
N ASP A 196 13.07 15.79 10.93
CA ASP A 196 14.22 16.59 11.41
C ASP A 196 14.07 18.12 11.27
N ASN A 197 12.90 18.63 10.85
CA ASN A 197 12.63 20.08 10.88
C ASN A 197 12.29 20.64 12.28
N ASP A 198 12.03 19.78 13.29
CA ASP A 198 11.66 20.20 14.65
C ASP A 198 12.85 20.41 15.61
N LYS A 199 14.10 20.17 15.18
CA LYS A 199 15.29 20.38 16.03
C LYS A 199 15.96 21.74 15.86
N SER A 200 15.36 22.67 15.12
CA SER A 200 15.90 24.02 14.91
C SER A 200 15.26 25.12 15.78
N VAL A 201 14.46 24.74 16.79
CA VAL A 201 13.95 25.69 17.81
C VAL A 201 14.01 25.05 19.20
N LYS A 202 15.20 24.99 19.80
CA LYS A 202 15.39 25.02 21.26
C LYS A 202 16.74 25.64 21.60
#